data_AF-A0A1Y1Q9X3-F1
#
_entry.id   AF-A0A1Y1Q9X3-F1
#
_cell.length_a   1.000
_cell.length_b   1.000
_cell.length_c   1.000
_cell.angle_alpha   90.00
_cell.angle_beta   90.00
_cell.angle_gamma   90.00
#
_symmetry.space_group_name_H-M   'P 1'
#
loop_
_entity.id
_entity.type
_entity.pdbx_description
1 polymer ?
#
loop_
_entity_poly.entity_id
_entity_poly.type
_entity_poly.pdbx_seq_one_letter_code
_entity_poly.pdbx_strand_id
1 'polypeptide(L)'
;MKPHTGTHKPRNKGHKNAQFDLGVRYLQGIALTQNLSQALHWFRQAAKQGDPAAAFNLGLMYDQGNGTPKNLPEAVRWYREAAQQGEAGAQYNLGVKYLLGEGITRS
;
A
#
# COMPACT_ATOMS: atom_id res chain seq x y z
N MET A 1 -32.77 2.95 -33.60
CA MET A 1 -31.51 3.29 -32.91
C MET A 1 -31.66 2.94 -31.43
N LYS A 2 -30.87 1.98 -30.92
CA LYS A 2 -30.82 1.69 -29.48
C LYS A 2 -29.64 2.46 -28.87
N PRO A 3 -29.77 3.11 -27.70
CA PRO A 3 -28.62 3.75 -27.07
C PRO A 3 -27.69 2.69 -26.49
N HIS A 4 -26.41 2.81 -26.82
CA HIS A 4 -25.34 2.06 -26.16
C HIS A 4 -25.21 2.57 -24.73
N THR A 5 -25.65 1.78 -23.75
CA THR A 5 -25.31 2.00 -22.34
C THR A 5 -23.85 1.62 -22.14
N GLY A 6 -22.95 2.56 -22.46
CA GLY A 6 -21.53 2.47 -22.14
C GLY A 6 -21.35 2.42 -20.62
N THR A 7 -20.73 1.35 -20.16
CA THR A 7 -20.39 1.09 -18.75
C THR A 7 -19.49 2.19 -18.20
N HIS A 8 -20.06 3.18 -17.50
CA HIS A 8 -19.29 4.12 -16.69
C HIS A 8 -18.75 3.40 -15.45
N LYS A 9 -17.49 2.95 -15.51
CA LYS A 9 -16.69 2.76 -14.29
C LYS A 9 -15.30 3.44 -14.37
N PRO A 10 -15.20 4.79 -14.50
CA PRO A 10 -13.91 5.47 -14.45
C PRO A 10 -13.51 6.04 -13.07
N ARG A 11 -14.42 6.13 -12.08
CA ARG A 11 -14.10 6.81 -10.81
C ARG A 11 -13.06 6.08 -9.94
N ASN A 12 -13.05 4.75 -9.95
CA ASN A 12 -12.26 4.01 -8.95
C ASN A 12 -10.75 3.98 -9.24
N LYS A 13 -10.34 3.98 -10.51
CA LYS A 13 -8.91 3.95 -10.88
C LYS A 13 -8.23 5.32 -10.67
N GLY A 14 -8.89 6.41 -11.03
CA GLY A 14 -8.34 7.76 -10.81
C GLY A 14 -8.21 8.11 -9.33
N HIS A 15 -9.15 7.67 -8.50
CA HIS A 15 -9.14 7.96 -7.06
C HIS A 15 -8.00 7.26 -6.33
N LYS A 16 -7.70 5.99 -6.63
CA LYS A 16 -6.58 5.28 -5.98
C LYS A 16 -5.20 5.83 -6.38
N ASN A 17 -5.01 6.21 -7.65
CA ASN A 17 -3.77 6.81 -8.12
C ASN A 17 -3.49 8.15 -7.41
N ALA A 18 -4.50 9.01 -7.29
CA ALA A 18 -4.36 10.29 -6.60
C ALA A 18 -4.01 10.12 -5.10
N GLN A 19 -4.55 9.10 -4.45
CA GLN A 19 -4.23 8.79 -3.05
C GLN A 19 -2.81 8.24 -2.91
N PHE A 20 -2.36 7.37 -3.82
CA PHE A 20 -0.97 6.92 -3.85
C PHE A 20 -0.01 8.11 -4.00
N ASP A 21 -0.27 8.99 -4.97
CA ASP A 21 0.58 10.16 -5.24
C ASP A 21 0.67 11.11 -4.04
N LEU A 22 -0.46 11.33 -3.34
CA LEU A 22 -0.46 12.11 -2.10
C LEU A 22 0.40 11.44 -1.01
N GLY A 23 0.32 10.12 -0.88
CA GLY A 23 1.18 9.35 0.03
C GLY A 23 2.66 9.55 -0.25
N VAL A 24 3.06 9.47 -1.53
CA VAL A 24 4.45 9.69 -1.97
C VAL A 24 4.91 11.12 -1.67
N ARG A 25 4.09 12.13 -1.95
CA ARG A 25 4.43 13.54 -1.67
C ARG A 25 4.69 13.80 -0.19
N TYR A 26 3.84 13.27 0.69
CA TYR A 26 4.03 13.39 2.14
C TYR A 26 5.23 12.57 2.65
N LEU A 27 5.55 11.44 2.03
CA LEU A 27 6.71 10.62 2.37
C LEU A 27 8.02 11.34 2.00
N GLN A 28 8.09 11.92 0.81
CA GLN A 28 9.29 12.55 0.26
C GLN A 28 9.43 14.04 0.63
N GLY A 29 8.40 14.65 1.20
CA GLY A 29 8.38 16.10 1.47
C GLY A 29 8.38 16.96 0.21
N ILE A 30 7.94 16.41 -0.93
CA ILE A 30 7.94 17.14 -2.21
C ILE A 30 6.71 18.05 -2.24
N ALA A 31 6.95 19.36 -2.22
CA ALA A 31 5.95 20.44 -2.18
C ALA A 31 5.03 20.44 -0.94
N LEU A 32 5.31 19.61 0.07
CA LEU A 32 4.64 19.53 1.38
C LEU A 32 5.69 19.26 2.46
N THR A 33 5.48 19.73 3.69
CA THR A 33 6.31 19.28 4.83
C THR A 33 6.17 17.76 4.98
N GLN A 34 7.30 17.05 5.12
CA GLN A 34 7.30 15.60 5.33
C GLN A 34 6.37 15.23 6.50
N ASN A 35 5.39 14.37 6.25
CA ASN A 35 4.42 13.94 7.25
C ASN A 35 4.10 12.46 7.08
N LEU A 36 4.86 11.63 7.80
CA LEU A 36 4.75 10.18 7.72
C LEU A 36 3.36 9.67 8.16
N SER A 37 2.68 10.35 9.08
CA SER A 37 1.32 9.98 9.49
C SER A 37 0.30 10.20 8.36
N GLN A 38 0.46 11.28 7.59
CA GLN A 38 -0.37 11.52 6.40
C GLN A 38 -0.03 10.56 5.26
N ALA A 39 1.25 10.25 5.04
CA ALA A 39 1.65 9.23 4.08
C ALA A 39 1.01 7.86 4.40
N LEU A 40 1.08 7.44 5.68
CA LEU A 40 0.44 6.22 6.17
C LEU A 40 -1.06 6.22 5.90
N HIS A 41 -1.73 7.35 6.18
CA HIS A 41 -3.17 7.50 5.93
C HIS A 41 -3.52 7.27 4.46
N TRP A 42 -2.83 7.96 3.54
CA TRP A 42 -3.14 7.91 2.12
C TRP A 42 -2.78 6.57 1.47
N PHE A 43 -1.64 5.97 1.83
CA PHE A 43 -1.31 4.62 1.38
C PHE A 43 -2.35 3.61 1.87
N ARG A 44 -2.88 3.75 3.09
CA ARG A 44 -3.95 2.89 3.59
C ARG A 44 -5.26 3.02 2.80
N GLN A 45 -5.62 4.22 2.34
CA GLN A 45 -6.80 4.41 1.50
C GLN A 45 -6.62 3.78 0.11
N ALA A 46 -5.45 3.96 -0.51
CA ALA A 46 -5.15 3.40 -1.82
C ALA A 46 -5.02 1.86 -1.76
N ALA A 47 -4.34 1.32 -0.75
CA ALA A 47 -4.18 -0.12 -0.55
C ALA A 47 -5.53 -0.82 -0.36
N LYS A 48 -6.45 -0.22 0.42
CA LYS A 48 -7.84 -0.72 0.57
C LYS A 48 -8.63 -0.77 -0.74
N GLN A 49 -8.19 -0.03 -1.77
CA GLN A 49 -8.80 -0.04 -3.11
C GLN A 49 -8.06 -0.96 -4.09
N GLY A 50 -7.15 -1.81 -3.62
CA GLY A 50 -6.37 -2.72 -4.45
C GLY A 50 -5.31 -2.00 -5.27
N ASP A 51 -4.62 -1.03 -4.66
CA ASP A 51 -3.37 -0.51 -5.19
C ASP A 51 -2.19 -1.31 -4.59
N PRO A 52 -1.49 -2.13 -5.39
CA PRO A 52 -0.44 -3.01 -4.88
C PRO A 52 0.81 -2.23 -4.47
N ALA A 53 1.13 -1.11 -5.14
CA ALA A 53 2.25 -0.27 -4.78
C ALA A 53 1.97 0.46 -3.46
N ALA A 54 0.73 0.92 -3.23
CA ALA A 54 0.33 1.50 -1.96
C ALA A 54 0.36 0.48 -0.82
N ALA A 55 -0.12 -0.75 -1.07
CA ALA A 55 -0.06 -1.83 -0.09
C ALA A 55 1.39 -2.19 0.26
N PHE A 56 2.30 -2.23 -0.72
CA PHE A 56 3.72 -2.44 -0.47
C PHE A 56 4.34 -1.33 0.40
N ASN A 57 4.08 -0.07 0.07
CA ASN A 57 4.59 1.07 0.86
C ASN A 57 4.02 1.09 2.28
N LEU A 58 2.73 0.76 2.44
CA LEU A 58 2.13 0.62 3.77
C LEU A 58 2.79 -0.52 4.58
N GLY A 59 3.13 -1.63 3.92
CA GLY A 59 3.89 -2.72 4.52
C GLY A 59 5.27 -2.25 5.03
N LEU A 60 6.02 -1.52 4.21
CA LEU A 60 7.32 -0.94 4.60
C LEU A 60 7.20 -0.02 5.81
N MET A 61 6.17 0.83 5.85
CA MET A 61 5.97 1.76 6.96
C MET A 61 5.73 1.04 8.29
N TYR A 62 4.95 -0.05 8.29
CA TYR A 62 4.78 -0.89 9.48
C TYR A 62 6.04 -1.69 9.84
N ASP A 63 6.81 -2.15 8.86
CA ASP A 63 8.04 -2.91 9.08
C ASP A 63 9.15 -2.06 9.74
N GLN A 64 9.24 -0.80 9.31
CA GLN A 64 10.24 0.15 9.77
C GLN A 64 9.77 1.00 10.96
N GLY A 65 8.47 1.10 11.20
CA GLY A 65 7.90 2.00 12.20
C GLY A 65 7.88 3.46 11.75
N ASN A 66 7.71 3.72 10.45
CA ASN A 66 7.67 5.07 9.89
C ASN A 66 6.25 5.63 9.98
N GLY A 67 6.05 6.68 10.77
CA GLY A 67 4.73 7.31 10.97
C GLY A 67 3.72 6.43 11.74
N THR A 68 4.17 5.29 12.26
CA THR A 68 3.40 4.34 13.09
C THR A 68 4.39 3.54 13.94
N PRO A 69 4.01 3.02 15.12
CA PRO A 69 4.81 1.99 15.78
C PRO A 69 5.09 0.81 14.84
N LYS A 70 6.28 0.23 14.96
CA LYS A 70 6.67 -0.98 14.21
C LYS A 70 5.69 -2.12 14.52
N ASN A 71 5.18 -2.76 13.46
CA ASN A 71 4.22 -3.87 13.55
C ASN A 71 4.47 -4.88 12.43
N LEU A 72 5.28 -5.90 12.72
CA LEU A 72 5.66 -6.91 11.73
C LEU A 72 4.46 -7.75 11.22
N PRO A 73 3.49 -8.18 12.06
CA PRO A 73 2.28 -8.83 11.55
C PRO A 73 1.48 -7.99 10.56
N GLU A 74 1.29 -6.69 10.79
CA GLU A 74 0.64 -5.80 9.82
C GLU A 74 1.48 -5.65 8.54
N ALA A 75 2.80 -5.53 8.66
CA ALA A 75 3.68 -5.47 7.50
C ALA A 75 3.54 -6.71 6.61
N VAL A 76 3.61 -7.91 7.21
CA VAL A 76 3.43 -9.18 6.50
C VAL A 76 2.06 -9.26 5.82
N ARG A 77 1.00 -8.78 6.49
CA ARG A 77 -0.35 -8.72 5.89
C ARG A 77 -0.35 -7.88 4.61
N TRP A 78 0.18 -6.67 4.64
CA TRP A 78 0.17 -5.78 3.49
C TRP A 78 1.14 -6.22 2.38
N TYR A 79 2.29 -6.79 2.73
CA TYR A 79 3.16 -7.44 1.74
C TYR A 79 2.47 -8.60 1.05
N ARG A 80 1.68 -9.41 1.77
CA ARG A 80 0.91 -10.51 1.15
C ARG A 80 -0.11 -10.01 0.15
N GLU A 81 -0.89 -8.99 0.50
CA GLU A 81 -1.89 -8.37 -0.39
C GLU A 81 -1.25 -7.79 -1.67
N ALA A 82 -0.10 -7.12 -1.54
CA ALA A 82 0.64 -6.58 -2.68
C ALA A 82 1.28 -7.69 -3.53
N ALA A 83 1.85 -8.72 -2.89
CA ALA A 83 2.50 -9.84 -3.56
C ALA A 83 1.52 -10.69 -4.39
N GLN A 84 0.31 -10.89 -3.89
CA GLN A 84 -0.79 -11.57 -4.61
C GLN A 84 -1.20 -10.84 -5.89
N GLN A 85 -0.95 -9.53 -5.97
CA GLN A 85 -1.22 -8.70 -7.13
C GLN A 85 0.02 -8.51 -8.03
N GLY A 86 1.13 -9.19 -7.73
CA GLY A 86 2.34 -9.17 -8.57
C GLY A 86 3.36 -8.10 -8.22
N GLU A 87 3.24 -7.40 -7.09
CA GLU A 87 4.23 -6.40 -6.67
C GLU A 87 5.54 -7.10 -6.25
N ALA A 88 6.58 -6.97 -7.09
CA ALA A 88 7.84 -7.68 -6.93
C ALA A 88 8.55 -7.32 -5.62
N GLY A 89 8.52 -6.04 -5.21
CA GLY A 89 9.09 -5.60 -3.94
C GLY A 89 8.41 -6.27 -2.75
N ALA A 90 7.10 -6.46 -2.82
CA ALA A 90 6.34 -7.13 -1.78
C ALA A 90 6.61 -8.63 -1.75
N GLN A 91 6.72 -9.29 -2.91
CA GLN A 91 7.07 -10.71 -3.00
C GLN A 91 8.43 -11.00 -2.36
N TYR A 92 9.44 -10.17 -2.68
CA TYR A 92 10.77 -10.28 -2.08
C TYR A 92 10.73 -10.12 -0.56
N ASN A 93 10.13 -9.02 -0.07
CA ASN A 93 10.09 -8.75 1.37
C ASN A 93 9.27 -9.80 2.13
N LEU A 94 8.17 -10.28 1.57
CA LEU A 94 7.40 -11.37 2.14
C LEU A 94 8.24 -12.65 2.25
N GLY A 95 8.99 -13.02 1.20
CA GLY A 95 9.92 -14.15 1.22
C GLY A 95 10.96 -14.03 2.32
N VAL A 96 11.55 -12.84 2.50
CA VAL A 96 12.49 -12.56 3.60
C VAL A 96 11.83 -12.75 4.97
N LYS A 97 10.60 -12.26 5.17
CA LYS A 97 9.87 -12.44 6.45
C LYS A 97 9.57 -13.90 6.74
N TYR A 98 9.21 -14.70 5.73
CA TYR A 98 9.05 -16.14 5.88
C TYR A 98 10.35 -16.85 6.24
N LEU A 99 11.45 -16.49 5.57
CA LEU A 99 12.78 -17.07 5.84
C LEU A 99 13.24 -16.82 7.27
N LEU A 100 13.03 -15.60 7.78
CA LEU A 100 13.44 -15.19 9.12
C LEU A 100 12.40 -15.56 10.20
N GLY A 101 11.20 -15.99 9.82
CA GLY A 101 10.10 -16.23 10.77
C GLY A 101 9.57 -14.96 11.44
N GLU A 102 9.78 -13.80 10.83
CA GLU A 102 9.42 -12.50 11.39
C GLU A 102 7.98 -12.11 11.07
N GLY A 103 7.20 -11.74 12.09
CA GLY A 103 5.82 -11.26 11.87
C GLY A 103 4.86 -12.33 11.36
N ILE A 104 5.27 -13.59 11.35
CA ILE A 104 4.44 -14.73 10.96
C ILE A 104 4.02 -15.47 12.22
N THR A 105 2.77 -15.33 12.60
CA THR A 105 2.18 -16.16 13.64
C THR A 105 2.03 -17.58 13.09
N ARG A 106 2.78 -18.52 13.67
CA ARG A 106 2.50 -19.95 13.50
C ARG A 106 1.35 -20.30 14.43
N SER A 107 0.17 -20.53 13.86
CA SER A 107 -0.96 -21.17 14.52
C SER A 107 -0.80 -22.68 14.47
#